data_AF-A0A2J7R142-F1
#
_entry.id   AF-A0A2J7R142-F1
#
_cell.length_a   1.000
_cell.length_b   1.000
_cell.length_c   1.000
_cell.angle_alpha   90.00
_cell.angle_beta   90.00
_cell.angle_gamma   90.00
#
_symmetry.space_group_name_H-M   'P 1'
#
loop_
_entity.id
_entity.type
_entity.pdbx_description
1 polymer ?
#
loop_
_entity_poly.entity_id
_entity_poly.type
_entity_poly.pdbx_seq_one_letter_code
_entity_poly.pdbx_strand_id
1 'polypeptide(L)'
;MDLGLKKGHKPNPRASANLLSLATFWWVLGIFKLGVKKNLETEDLYETLDEHRSELLGNKLEGLWNEELQQAKAQHAGPSLLRVLVKCFGGSVLWLGLAMAVSEFMFQMTQPIFLGGLIRYFSPGSSVDRDTAYMYAAGVIICSLFNIFCKNPIWLAVYHIGMKMRVGTCSLIYRKALRLSKTALGETTVGQAVNLLSNDVARFDRTFLVMAFLVIAPAETMIIVYLMWGKIGISAVIGVVGILLVIPVQAGFGKMISTLRMRTARRTDERIRFMNEIIVGIQVIKMYAWEK
;
A
#
# COMPACT_ATOMS: atom_id res chain seq x y z
N MET A 1 -16.84 35.74 -21.75
CA MET A 1 -15.92 34.87 -20.99
C MET A 1 -16.66 33.58 -20.75
N ASP A 2 -16.34 32.57 -21.55
CA ASP A 2 -17.09 31.32 -21.65
C ASP A 2 -17.12 30.60 -20.30
N LEU A 3 -18.31 30.57 -19.70
CA LEU A 3 -18.69 29.59 -18.70
C LEU A 3 -18.88 28.26 -19.44
N GLY A 4 -17.74 27.65 -19.83
CA GLY A 4 -17.71 26.29 -20.32
C GLY A 4 -18.26 25.38 -19.23
N LEU A 5 -19.49 24.92 -19.42
CA LEU A 5 -20.09 23.83 -18.65
C LEU A 5 -19.06 22.71 -18.59
N LYS A 6 -18.46 22.48 -17.41
CA LYS A 6 -17.59 21.33 -17.18
C LYS A 6 -18.39 20.10 -17.59
N LYS A 7 -18.05 19.48 -18.72
CA LYS A 7 -18.52 18.14 -19.03
C LYS A 7 -18.09 17.27 -17.83
N GLY A 8 -19.07 16.79 -17.07
CA GLY A 8 -18.80 15.89 -15.94
C GLY A 8 -17.97 14.72 -16.42
N HIS A 9 -17.05 14.23 -15.58
CA HIS A 9 -16.27 13.07 -15.97
C HIS A 9 -17.23 11.87 -16.05
N LYS A 10 -16.85 10.84 -16.81
CA LYS A 10 -17.72 9.65 -16.92
C LYS A 10 -17.85 8.98 -15.54
N PRO A 11 -19.02 8.44 -15.19
CA PRO A 11 -19.20 7.74 -13.93
C PRO A 11 -18.27 6.53 -13.85
N ASN A 12 -17.84 6.18 -12.63
CA ASN A 12 -16.91 5.08 -12.42
C ASN A 12 -17.54 3.74 -12.78
N PRO A 13 -16.99 2.94 -13.72
CA PRO A 13 -17.57 1.68 -14.14
C PRO A 13 -17.58 0.61 -13.04
N ARG A 14 -16.81 0.82 -11.96
CA ARG A 14 -16.88 -0.03 -10.77
C ARG A 14 -18.23 0.11 -10.04
N ALA A 15 -18.88 1.26 -10.08
CA ALA A 15 -20.13 1.51 -9.37
C ALA A 15 -21.29 0.65 -9.90
N SER A 16 -21.29 0.33 -11.20
CA SER A 16 -22.29 -0.51 -11.86
C SER A 16 -21.79 -1.92 -12.18
N ALA A 17 -20.61 -2.31 -11.68
CA ALA A 17 -20.01 -3.60 -11.98
C ALA A 17 -20.71 -4.74 -11.22
N ASN A 18 -20.96 -5.86 -11.92
CA ASN A 18 -21.43 -7.10 -11.29
C ASN A 18 -20.31 -7.80 -10.50
N LEU A 19 -20.67 -8.80 -9.68
CA LEU A 19 -19.72 -9.51 -8.82
C LEU A 19 -18.56 -10.16 -9.60
N LEU A 20 -18.83 -10.72 -10.78
CA LEU A 20 -17.80 -11.33 -11.62
C LEU A 20 -16.81 -10.27 -12.14
N SER A 21 -17.32 -9.13 -12.61
CA SER A 21 -16.50 -7.99 -13.06
C SER A 21 -15.68 -7.40 -11.90
N LEU A 22 -16.24 -7.36 -10.70
CA LEU A 22 -15.52 -6.93 -9.50
C LEU A 22 -14.39 -7.90 -9.13
N ALA A 23 -14.65 -9.22 -9.16
CA ALA A 23 -13.65 -10.24 -8.84
C ALA A 23 -12.52 -10.33 -9.88
N THR A 24 -12.85 -10.16 -11.17
CA THR A 24 -11.90 -10.23 -12.30
C THR A 24 -11.30 -8.89 -12.69
N PHE A 25 -11.71 -7.79 -12.05
CA PHE A 25 -11.33 -6.42 -12.41
C PHE A 25 -11.68 -6.03 -13.85
N TRP A 26 -12.70 -6.68 -14.44
CA TRP A 26 -13.08 -6.49 -15.85
C TRP A 26 -13.47 -5.04 -16.17
N TRP A 27 -14.05 -4.34 -15.20
CA TRP A 27 -14.43 -2.93 -15.31
C TRP A 27 -13.27 -1.98 -15.69
N VAL A 28 -12.01 -2.37 -15.45
CA VAL A 28 -10.83 -1.56 -15.80
C VAL A 28 -10.48 -1.68 -17.29
N LEU A 29 -10.88 -2.75 -17.99
CA LEU A 29 -10.45 -2.99 -19.37
C LEU A 29 -10.86 -1.88 -20.34
N GLY A 30 -11.93 -1.14 -20.05
CA GLY A 30 -12.36 0.00 -20.86
C GLY A 30 -11.28 1.08 -20.97
N ILE A 31 -10.68 1.48 -19.84
CA ILE A 31 -9.64 2.52 -19.84
C ILE A 31 -8.33 2.01 -20.44
N PHE A 32 -7.98 0.73 -20.24
CA PHE A 32 -6.80 0.15 -20.85
C PHE A 32 -6.91 0.06 -22.37
N LYS A 33 -8.07 -0.37 -22.90
CA LYS A 33 -8.32 -0.35 -24.35
C LYS A 33 -8.25 1.05 -24.94
N LEU A 34 -8.68 2.07 -24.19
CA LEU A 34 -8.53 3.46 -24.60
C LEU A 34 -7.05 3.89 -24.62
N GLY A 35 -6.29 3.54 -23.58
CA GLY A 35 -4.86 3.84 -23.45
C GLY A 35 -3.97 3.17 -24.51
N VAL A 36 -4.40 2.04 -25.06
CA VAL A 36 -3.73 1.41 -26.22
C VAL A 36 -3.95 2.21 -27.51
N LYS A 37 -5.11 2.88 -27.65
CA LYS A 37 -5.48 3.61 -28.86
C LYS A 37 -4.99 5.06 -28.86
N LYS A 38 -4.91 5.68 -27.69
CA LYS A 38 -4.43 7.06 -27.52
C LYS A 38 -3.77 7.25 -26.17
N ASN A 39 -2.94 8.29 -26.08
CA ASN A 39 -2.46 8.79 -24.79
C ASN A 39 -3.66 9.28 -23.97
N LEU A 40 -3.74 8.82 -22.72
CA LEU A 40 -4.83 9.19 -21.82
C LEU A 40 -4.62 10.61 -21.30
N GLU A 41 -5.69 11.41 -21.38
CA GLU A 41 -5.74 12.76 -20.82
C GLU A 41 -6.61 12.80 -19.56
N THR A 42 -6.57 13.91 -18.81
CA THR A 42 -7.37 14.04 -17.58
C THR A 42 -8.88 13.91 -17.84
N GLU A 43 -9.34 14.33 -19.02
CA GLU A 43 -10.74 14.25 -19.44
C GLU A 43 -11.22 12.80 -19.69
N ASP A 44 -10.29 11.86 -19.92
CA ASP A 44 -10.61 10.45 -20.14
C ASP A 44 -10.84 9.68 -18.83
N LEU A 45 -10.44 10.26 -17.70
CA LEU A 45 -10.53 9.61 -16.40
C LEU A 45 -11.98 9.56 -15.92
N TYR A 46 -12.29 8.50 -15.16
CA TYR A 46 -13.58 8.37 -14.51
C TYR A 46 -13.67 9.21 -13.24
N GLU A 47 -14.90 9.57 -12.86
CA GLU A 47 -15.17 10.15 -11.55
C GLU A 47 -14.74 9.21 -10.41
N THR A 48 -14.39 9.80 -9.28
CA THR A 48 -14.15 9.07 -8.05
C THR A 48 -15.45 8.44 -7.56
N LEU A 49 -15.37 7.24 -6.97
CA LEU A 49 -16.50 6.67 -6.22
C LEU A 49 -16.94 7.62 -5.10
N ASP A 50 -18.22 7.62 -4.76
CA ASP A 50 -18.76 8.53 -3.75
C ASP A 50 -18.12 8.31 -2.37
N GLU A 51 -17.80 7.06 -2.03
CA GLU A 51 -17.07 6.69 -0.81
C GLU A 51 -15.61 7.19 -0.78
N HIS A 52 -15.07 7.69 -1.89
CA HIS A 52 -13.71 8.24 -2.00
C HIS A 52 -13.67 9.76 -2.04
N ARG A 53 -14.83 10.44 -2.02
CA ARG A 53 -14.89 11.90 -2.08
C ARG A 53 -14.23 12.53 -0.85
N SER A 54 -13.38 13.54 -1.09
CA SER A 54 -12.63 14.24 -0.04
C SER A 54 -13.51 15.00 0.94
N GLU A 55 -14.66 15.48 0.48
CA GLU A 55 -15.65 16.16 1.31
C GLU A 55 -16.20 15.23 2.40
N LEU A 56 -16.70 14.05 2.01
CA LEU A 56 -17.27 13.07 2.94
C LEU A 56 -16.22 12.58 3.95
N LEU A 57 -15.03 12.20 3.46
CA LEU A 57 -13.94 11.70 4.30
C LEU A 57 -13.38 12.80 5.22
N GLY A 58 -13.22 14.02 4.70
CA GLY A 58 -12.74 15.18 5.45
C GLY A 58 -13.71 15.62 6.54
N ASN A 59 -15.01 15.71 6.22
CA ASN A 59 -16.05 16.07 7.18
C ASN A 59 -16.14 15.03 8.30
N LYS A 60 -16.12 13.74 7.95
CA LYS A 60 -16.15 12.65 8.93
C LYS A 60 -14.95 12.71 9.88
N LEU A 61 -13.74 12.88 9.36
CA LEU A 61 -12.54 12.99 10.19
C LEU A 61 -12.49 14.29 11.01
N GLU A 62 -12.99 15.42 10.49
CA GLU A 62 -13.04 16.69 11.26
C GLU A 62 -14.00 16.58 12.43
N GLY A 63 -15.15 15.96 12.25
CA GLY A 63 -16.08 15.66 13.34
C GLY A 63 -15.42 14.84 14.46
N LEU A 64 -14.81 13.72 14.10
CA LEU A 64 -14.12 12.85 15.07
C LEU A 64 -12.89 13.51 15.72
N TRP A 65 -12.18 14.37 14.99
CA TRP A 65 -11.08 15.16 15.54
C TRP A 65 -11.56 16.19 16.56
N ASN A 66 -12.68 16.85 16.30
CA ASN A 66 -13.27 17.80 17.25
C ASN A 66 -13.78 17.10 18.51
N GLU A 67 -14.37 15.90 18.40
CA GLU A 67 -14.72 15.06 19.55
C GLU A 67 -13.48 14.70 20.38
N GLU A 68 -12.40 14.26 19.74
CA GLU A 68 -11.14 13.94 20.42
C GLU A 68 -10.55 15.16 21.13
N LEU A 69 -10.61 16.34 20.53
CA LEU A 69 -10.15 17.59 21.16
C LEU A 69 -10.97 17.92 22.42
N GLN A 70 -12.28 17.69 22.40
CA GLN A 70 -13.14 17.91 23.58
C GLN A 70 -12.83 16.90 24.68
N GLN A 71 -12.68 15.62 24.33
CA GLN A 71 -12.34 14.56 25.29
C GLN A 71 -10.95 14.75 25.90
N ALA A 72 -9.96 15.12 25.09
CA ALA A 72 -8.61 15.42 25.53
C ALA A 72 -8.57 16.57 26.55
N LYS A 73 -9.36 17.63 26.31
CA LYS A 73 -9.53 18.73 27.28
C LYS A 73 -10.16 18.26 28.59
N ALA A 74 -11.21 17.45 28.53
CA ALA A 74 -11.89 16.93 29.72
C ALA A 74 -11.00 15.97 30.54
N GLN A 75 -10.13 15.22 29.88
CA GLN A 75 -9.24 14.24 30.51
C GLN A 75 -7.85 14.81 30.85
N HIS A 76 -7.61 16.11 30.62
CA HIS A 76 -6.29 16.76 30.73
C HIS A 76 -5.17 15.99 29.99
N ALA A 77 -5.52 15.34 28.88
CA ALA A 77 -4.62 14.53 28.07
C ALA A 77 -4.34 15.20 26.72
N GLY A 78 -3.28 14.78 26.04
CA GLY A 78 -3.00 15.21 24.66
C GLY A 78 -3.94 14.54 23.66
N PRO A 79 -4.50 15.26 22.66
CA PRO A 79 -5.32 14.67 21.61
C PRO A 79 -4.46 13.78 20.70
N SER A 80 -5.01 12.64 20.26
CA SER A 80 -4.29 11.69 19.42
C SER A 80 -4.95 11.46 18.06
N LEU A 81 -4.24 11.80 16.97
CA LEU A 81 -4.71 11.53 15.61
C LEU A 81 -4.86 10.03 15.37
N LEU A 82 -3.97 9.21 15.94
CA LEU A 82 -4.05 7.75 15.81
C LEU A 82 -5.38 7.22 16.36
N ARG A 83 -5.84 7.75 17.50
CA ARG A 83 -7.12 7.35 18.10
C ARG A 83 -8.29 7.67 17.18
N VAL A 84 -8.28 8.85 16.56
CA VAL A 84 -9.29 9.27 15.57
C VAL A 84 -9.28 8.37 14.33
N LEU A 85 -8.09 8.06 13.80
CA LEU A 85 -7.94 7.19 12.64
C LEU A 85 -8.39 5.75 12.95
N VAL A 86 -8.07 5.23 14.13
CA VAL A 86 -8.55 3.91 14.60
C VAL A 86 -10.06 3.92 14.80
N LYS A 87 -10.64 4.98 15.38
CA LYS A 87 -12.10 5.10 15.53
C LYS A 87 -12.82 5.16 14.17
N CYS A 88 -12.21 5.82 13.18
CA CYS A 88 -12.82 5.97 11.85
C CYS A 88 -12.67 4.73 10.94
N PHE A 89 -11.50 4.07 10.97
CA PHE A 89 -11.13 3.02 10.01
C PHE A 89 -10.80 1.67 10.65
N GLY A 90 -10.58 1.62 11.97
CA GLY A 90 -10.08 0.45 12.68
C GLY A 90 -10.95 -0.79 12.50
N GLY A 91 -12.28 -0.65 12.50
CA GLY A 91 -13.19 -1.77 12.23
C GLY A 91 -13.00 -2.36 10.83
N SER A 92 -12.89 -1.51 9.80
CA SER A 92 -12.62 -1.95 8.43
C SER A 92 -11.23 -2.57 8.28
N VAL A 93 -10.21 -1.98 8.93
CA VAL A 93 -8.84 -2.52 8.94
C VAL A 93 -8.81 -3.90 9.62
N LEU A 94 -9.50 -4.07 10.74
CA LEU A 94 -9.57 -5.33 11.45
C LEU A 94 -10.24 -6.42 10.60
N TRP A 95 -11.41 -6.12 10.02
CA TRP A 95 -12.10 -7.10 9.16
C TRP A 95 -11.31 -7.48 7.92
N LEU A 96 -10.67 -6.51 7.26
CA LEU A 96 -9.80 -6.80 6.12
C LEU A 96 -8.54 -7.56 6.54
N GLY A 97 -7.94 -7.24 7.69
CA GLY A 97 -6.80 -7.97 8.24
C GLY A 97 -7.14 -9.42 8.56
N LEU A 98 -8.31 -9.68 9.14
CA LEU A 98 -8.82 -11.04 9.37
C LEU A 98 -9.07 -11.76 8.04
N ALA A 99 -9.71 -11.10 7.06
CA ALA A 99 -9.92 -11.69 5.74
C ALA A 99 -8.60 -12.03 5.03
N MET A 100 -7.57 -11.16 5.15
CA MET A 100 -6.21 -11.45 4.68
C MET A 100 -5.65 -12.69 5.36
N ALA A 101 -5.67 -12.74 6.69
CA ALA A 101 -5.16 -13.87 7.46
C ALA A 101 -5.84 -15.19 7.06
N VAL A 102 -7.17 -15.20 6.95
CA VAL A 102 -7.92 -16.38 6.48
C VAL A 102 -7.50 -16.76 5.06
N SER A 103 -7.36 -15.79 4.15
CA SER A 103 -6.98 -16.08 2.76
C SER A 103 -5.58 -16.69 2.65
N GLU A 104 -4.62 -16.22 3.44
CA GLU A 104 -3.27 -16.79 3.49
C GLU A 104 -3.29 -18.19 4.12
N PHE A 105 -3.89 -18.35 5.30
CA PHE A 105 -3.87 -19.66 5.98
C PHE A 105 -4.70 -20.73 5.28
N MET A 106 -5.83 -20.39 4.65
CA MET A 106 -6.70 -21.39 4.03
C MET A 106 -6.26 -21.74 2.60
N PHE A 107 -5.90 -20.77 1.77
CA PHE A 107 -5.65 -21.04 0.35
C PHE A 107 -4.16 -21.20 0.04
N GLN A 108 -3.30 -20.37 0.63
CA GLN A 108 -1.85 -20.43 0.39
C GLN A 108 -1.22 -21.68 1.02
N MET A 109 -1.59 -22.02 2.26
CA MET A 109 -1.02 -23.18 2.98
C MET A 109 -1.52 -24.53 2.46
N THR A 110 -2.74 -24.60 1.94
CA THR A 110 -3.34 -25.86 1.51
C THR A 110 -2.76 -26.34 0.16
N GLN A 111 -2.34 -25.41 -0.70
CA GLN A 111 -1.80 -25.74 -2.02
C GLN A 111 -0.55 -26.65 -1.97
N PRO A 112 0.49 -26.39 -1.14
CA PRO A 112 1.61 -27.30 -0.95
C PRO A 112 1.22 -28.70 -0.46
N ILE A 113 0.15 -28.83 0.32
CA ILE A 113 -0.33 -30.12 0.83
C ILE A 113 -0.88 -30.97 -0.32
N PHE A 114 -1.72 -30.37 -1.19
CA PHE A 114 -2.20 -31.04 -2.39
C PHE A 114 -1.06 -31.39 -3.35
N LEU A 115 -0.10 -30.48 -3.52
CA LEU A 115 1.08 -30.73 -4.35
C LEU A 115 1.93 -31.89 -3.80
N GLY A 116 2.14 -31.95 -2.49
CA GLY A 116 2.84 -33.06 -1.84
C GLY A 116 2.12 -34.40 -2.02
N GLY A 117 0.79 -34.41 -1.96
CA GLY A 117 -0.03 -35.57 -2.26
C GLY A 117 0.13 -36.04 -3.72
N LEU A 118 0.14 -35.09 -4.66
CA LEU A 118 0.36 -35.37 -6.07
C LEU A 118 1.77 -35.93 -6.35
N ILE A 119 2.81 -35.38 -5.70
CA ILE A 119 4.18 -35.87 -5.82
C ILE A 119 4.30 -37.31 -5.27
N ARG A 120 3.56 -37.63 -4.19
CA ARG A 120 3.58 -38.98 -3.60
C ARG A 120 3.12 -40.06 -4.57
N TYR A 121 2.18 -39.77 -5.47
CA TYR A 121 1.75 -40.71 -6.51
C TYR A 121 2.90 -41.20 -7.39
N PHE A 122 3.88 -40.33 -7.67
CA PHE A 122 5.06 -40.66 -8.49
C PHE A 122 6.19 -41.32 -7.69
N SER A 123 6.04 -41.52 -6.38
CA SER A 123 7.07 -42.15 -5.55
C SER A 123 7.07 -43.68 -5.72
N PRO A 124 8.24 -44.34 -5.76
CA PRO A 124 8.31 -45.80 -5.85
C PRO A 124 7.56 -46.47 -4.69
N GLY A 125 6.70 -47.45 -5.00
CA GLY A 125 5.90 -48.16 -3.99
C GLY A 125 4.69 -47.38 -3.44
N SER A 126 4.26 -46.33 -4.13
CA SER A 126 3.06 -45.57 -3.77
C SER A 126 1.79 -46.43 -3.84
N SER A 127 0.96 -46.32 -2.80
CA SER A 127 -0.40 -46.88 -2.74
C SER A 127 -1.47 -45.87 -3.19
N VAL A 128 -1.07 -44.73 -3.76
CA VAL A 128 -1.99 -43.67 -4.19
C VAL A 128 -2.56 -44.07 -5.54
N ASP A 129 -3.89 -44.16 -5.60
CA ASP A 129 -4.58 -44.49 -6.83
C ASP A 129 -4.63 -43.29 -7.80
N ARG A 130 -4.81 -43.58 -9.09
CA ARG A 130 -4.85 -42.57 -10.17
C ARG A 130 -5.95 -41.53 -9.94
N ASP A 131 -7.11 -41.95 -9.48
CA ASP A 131 -8.24 -41.04 -9.22
C ASP A 131 -7.92 -40.08 -8.07
N THR A 132 -7.24 -40.56 -7.03
CA THR A 132 -6.79 -39.72 -5.91
C THR A 132 -5.73 -38.71 -6.38
N ALA A 133 -4.84 -39.10 -7.29
CA ALA A 133 -3.86 -38.19 -7.88
C ALA A 133 -4.54 -37.07 -8.70
N TYR A 134 -5.58 -37.39 -9.47
CA TYR A 134 -6.38 -36.37 -10.18
C TYR A 134 -7.10 -35.42 -9.21
N MET A 135 -7.61 -35.92 -8.08
CA MET A 135 -8.18 -35.06 -7.04
C MET A 135 -7.14 -34.10 -6.44
N TYR A 136 -5.91 -34.56 -6.19
CA TYR A 136 -4.83 -33.68 -5.73
C TYR A 136 -4.46 -32.63 -6.77
N ALA A 137 -4.36 -33.00 -8.05
CA ALA A 137 -4.09 -32.04 -9.13
C ALA A 137 -5.21 -31.00 -9.26
N ALA A 138 -6.47 -31.42 -9.21
CA ALA A 138 -7.62 -30.52 -9.18
C ALA A 138 -7.58 -29.59 -7.96
N GLY A 139 -7.21 -30.10 -6.79
CA GLY A 139 -7.01 -29.32 -5.58
C GLY A 139 -5.99 -28.20 -5.74
N VAL A 140 -4.82 -28.48 -6.36
CA VAL A 140 -3.80 -27.45 -6.65
C VAL A 140 -4.36 -26.34 -7.55
N ILE A 141 -5.11 -26.69 -8.60
CA ILE A 141 -5.70 -25.72 -9.54
C ILE A 141 -6.77 -24.87 -8.83
N ILE A 142 -7.67 -25.52 -8.08
CA ILE A 142 -8.75 -24.85 -7.34
C ILE A 142 -8.16 -23.90 -6.30
N CYS A 143 -7.19 -24.35 -5.49
CA CYS A 143 -6.52 -23.48 -4.52
C CYS A 143 -5.85 -22.28 -5.18
N SER A 144 -5.19 -22.47 -6.32
CA SER A 144 -4.56 -21.37 -7.08
C SER A 144 -5.59 -20.35 -7.56
N LEU A 145 -6.71 -20.81 -8.12
CA LEU A 145 -7.77 -19.93 -8.61
C LEU A 145 -8.40 -19.13 -7.46
N PHE A 146 -8.79 -19.80 -6.38
CA PHE A 146 -9.37 -19.14 -5.20
C PHE A 146 -8.39 -18.15 -4.56
N ASN A 147 -7.10 -18.49 -4.47
CA ASN A 147 -6.08 -17.59 -3.97
C ASN A 147 -6.08 -16.27 -4.77
N ILE A 148 -6.08 -16.34 -6.10
CA ILE A 148 -6.08 -15.15 -6.96
C ILE A 148 -7.37 -14.34 -6.79
N PHE A 149 -8.54 -15.00 -6.83
CA PHE A 149 -9.83 -14.32 -6.77
C PHE A 149 -10.16 -13.74 -5.38
N CYS A 150 -9.62 -14.29 -4.30
CA CYS A 150 -9.79 -13.73 -2.96
C CYS A 150 -8.75 -12.66 -2.65
N LYS A 151 -7.46 -12.93 -2.92
CA LYS A 151 -6.35 -12.07 -2.50
C LYS A 151 -6.36 -10.71 -3.20
N ASN A 152 -6.60 -10.67 -4.52
CA ASN A 152 -6.54 -9.43 -5.28
C ASN A 152 -7.61 -8.40 -4.85
N PRO A 153 -8.91 -8.77 -4.71
CA PRO A 153 -9.92 -7.85 -4.18
C PRO A 153 -9.64 -7.40 -2.74
N ILE A 154 -9.14 -8.29 -1.88
CA ILE A 154 -8.77 -7.92 -0.50
C ILE A 154 -7.64 -6.89 -0.51
N TRP A 155 -6.60 -7.09 -1.33
CA TRP A 155 -5.50 -6.14 -1.47
C TRP A 155 -5.98 -4.78 -1.95
N LEU A 156 -6.85 -4.76 -2.97
CA LEU A 156 -7.48 -3.53 -3.46
C LEU A 156 -8.27 -2.82 -2.35
N ALA A 157 -9.03 -3.56 -1.55
CA ALA A 157 -9.80 -3.00 -0.44
C ALA A 157 -8.89 -2.39 0.64
N VAL A 158 -7.75 -3.04 0.95
CA VAL A 158 -6.74 -2.48 1.88
C VAL A 158 -6.13 -1.20 1.32
N TYR A 159 -5.76 -1.17 0.04
CA TYR A 159 -5.28 0.04 -0.62
C TYR A 159 -6.31 1.16 -0.61
N HIS A 160 -7.59 0.85 -0.79
CA HIS A 160 -8.68 1.82 -0.69
C HIS A 160 -8.78 2.42 0.71
N ILE A 161 -8.64 1.63 1.78
CA ILE A 161 -8.65 2.15 3.15
C ILE A 161 -7.45 3.09 3.38
N GLY A 162 -6.25 2.71 2.94
CA GLY A 162 -5.07 3.57 3.00
C GLY A 162 -5.29 4.90 2.26
N MET A 163 -5.84 4.84 1.04
CA MET A 163 -6.18 6.02 0.25
C MET A 163 -7.23 6.90 0.94
N LYS A 164 -8.31 6.31 1.48
CA LYS A 164 -9.37 7.05 2.19
C LYS A 164 -8.80 7.78 3.41
N MET A 165 -7.91 7.12 4.15
CA MET A 165 -7.20 7.73 5.28
C MET A 165 -6.31 8.90 4.82
N ARG A 166 -5.57 8.71 3.72
CA ARG A 166 -4.72 9.76 3.13
C ARG A 166 -5.53 10.98 2.73
N VAL A 167 -6.59 10.78 1.94
CA VAL A 167 -7.47 11.85 1.46
C VAL A 167 -8.11 12.62 2.62
N GLY A 168 -8.65 11.91 3.60
CA GLY A 168 -9.27 12.55 4.76
C GLY A 168 -8.25 13.34 5.60
N THR A 169 -7.05 12.81 5.81
CA THR A 169 -5.99 13.49 6.57
C THR A 169 -5.47 14.72 5.83
N CYS A 170 -5.30 14.64 4.50
CA CYS A 170 -4.96 15.81 3.68
C CYS A 170 -6.02 16.91 3.80
N SER A 171 -7.31 16.54 3.80
CA SER A 171 -8.41 17.50 3.99
C SER A 171 -8.33 18.21 5.35
N LEU A 172 -8.04 17.47 6.43
CA LEU A 172 -7.82 18.05 7.76
C LEU A 172 -6.64 19.01 7.80
N ILE A 173 -5.49 18.60 7.27
CA ILE A 173 -4.27 19.42 7.23
C ILE A 173 -4.53 20.70 6.44
N TYR A 174 -5.18 20.59 5.28
CA TYR A 174 -5.52 21.74 4.44
C TYR A 174 -6.45 22.73 5.17
N ARG A 175 -7.53 22.25 5.78
CA ARG A 175 -8.45 23.09 6.59
C ARG A 175 -7.73 23.77 7.75
N LYS A 176 -6.80 23.06 8.41
CA LYS A 176 -6.01 23.62 9.51
C LYS A 176 -5.02 24.68 9.02
N ALA A 177 -4.35 24.45 7.89
CA ALA A 177 -3.41 25.41 7.29
C ALA A 177 -4.09 26.73 6.95
N LEU A 178 -5.33 26.70 6.46
CA LEU A 178 -6.12 27.91 6.17
C LEU A 178 -6.57 28.69 7.42
N ARG A 179 -6.54 28.09 8.61
CA ARG A 179 -6.94 28.71 9.89
C ARG A 179 -5.74 29.04 10.79
N LEU A 180 -4.50 28.81 10.34
CA LEU A 180 -3.31 29.07 11.13
C LEU A 180 -3.02 30.58 11.20
N SER A 181 -2.56 31.06 12.35
CA SER A 181 -2.10 32.46 12.46
C SER A 181 -0.79 32.65 11.68
N LYS A 182 -0.53 33.89 11.21
CA LYS A 182 0.71 34.20 10.48
C LYS A 182 1.98 33.91 11.29
N THR A 183 1.91 34.03 12.62
CA THR A 183 3.01 33.73 13.54
C THR A 183 3.32 32.23 13.58
N ALA A 184 2.30 31.37 13.74
CA ALA A 184 2.47 29.92 13.69
C ALA A 184 2.85 29.42 12.29
N LEU A 185 2.37 30.09 11.23
CA LEU A 185 2.75 29.80 9.85
C LEU A 185 4.19 30.23 9.53
N GLY A 186 4.75 31.18 10.29
CA GLY A 186 6.18 31.53 10.21
C GLY A 186 7.08 30.43 10.78
N GLU A 187 6.59 29.67 11.78
CA GLU A 187 7.31 28.54 12.38
C GLU A 187 7.24 27.26 11.53
N THR A 188 6.13 27.03 10.82
CA THR A 188 5.99 25.93 9.84
C THR A 188 6.14 26.44 8.40
N THR A 189 7.26 26.12 7.76
CA THR A 189 7.49 26.51 6.36
C THR A 189 6.43 25.90 5.43
N VAL A 190 6.05 26.63 4.37
CA VAL A 190 5.16 26.11 3.32
C VAL A 190 5.70 24.78 2.74
N GLY A 191 7.03 24.65 2.63
CA GLY A 191 7.69 23.42 2.20
C GLY A 191 7.45 22.21 3.12
N GLN A 192 7.44 22.41 4.44
CA GLN A 192 7.12 21.34 5.40
C GLN A 192 5.66 20.89 5.27
N ALA A 193 4.72 21.82 5.06
CA ALA A 193 3.32 21.48 4.84
C ALA A 193 3.13 20.68 3.53
N VAL A 194 3.82 21.08 2.46
CA VAL A 194 3.83 20.33 1.19
C VAL A 194 4.44 18.94 1.38
N ASN A 195 5.56 18.82 2.08
CA ASN A 195 6.17 17.51 2.35
C ASN A 195 5.24 16.60 3.16
N LEU A 196 4.55 17.14 4.17
CA LEU A 196 3.57 16.40 4.95
C LEU A 196 2.45 15.84 4.06
N LEU A 197 1.87 16.68 3.19
CA LEU A 197 0.79 16.30 2.28
C LEU A 197 1.22 15.33 1.18
N SER A 198 2.45 15.46 0.66
CA SER A 198 2.94 14.68 -0.48
C SER A 198 3.65 13.39 -0.10
N ASN A 199 4.41 13.36 1.00
CA ASN A 199 5.25 12.23 1.38
C ASN A 199 4.73 11.48 2.62
N ASP A 200 4.47 12.18 3.71
CA ASP A 200 4.14 11.53 4.98
C ASP A 200 2.77 10.85 4.93
N VAL A 201 1.75 11.58 4.49
CA VAL A 201 0.38 11.05 4.41
C VAL A 201 0.27 9.97 3.32
N ALA A 202 1.09 10.03 2.26
CA ALA A 202 1.13 9.02 1.21
C ALA A 202 1.58 7.63 1.72
N ARG A 203 2.29 7.56 2.85
CA ARG A 203 2.69 6.26 3.44
C ARG A 203 1.50 5.42 3.88
N PHE A 204 0.36 6.05 4.24
CA PHE A 204 -0.85 5.34 4.66
C PHE A 204 -1.35 4.33 3.62
N ASP A 205 -1.07 4.55 2.33
CA ASP A 205 -1.46 3.64 1.25
C ASP A 205 -0.87 2.24 1.43
N ARG A 206 0.32 2.10 2.01
CA ARG A 206 1.02 0.81 2.18
C ARG A 206 1.09 0.32 3.63
N THR A 207 0.93 1.21 4.59
CA THR A 207 1.12 0.92 6.01
C THR A 207 0.29 -0.26 6.50
N PHE A 208 -0.99 -0.34 6.11
CA PHE A 208 -1.88 -1.41 6.59
C PHE A 208 -1.49 -2.80 6.09
N LEU A 209 -1.06 -2.89 4.84
CA LEU A 209 -0.57 -4.14 4.27
C LEU A 209 0.66 -4.62 5.05
N VAL A 210 1.62 -3.72 5.29
CA VAL A 210 2.84 -4.06 6.06
C VAL A 210 2.50 -4.46 7.49
N MET A 211 1.61 -3.73 8.18
CA MET A 211 1.16 -4.06 9.53
C MET A 211 0.49 -5.43 9.61
N ALA A 212 -0.39 -5.76 8.65
CA ALA A 212 -1.05 -7.07 8.60
C ALA A 212 -0.02 -8.19 8.43
N PHE A 213 0.91 -8.06 7.47
CA PHE A 213 1.94 -9.06 7.23
C PHE A 213 2.96 -9.17 8.36
N LEU A 214 3.18 -8.11 9.15
CA LEU A 214 4.00 -8.19 10.36
C LEU A 214 3.46 -9.20 11.38
N VAL A 215 2.14 -9.41 11.40
CA VAL A 215 1.48 -10.40 12.28
C VAL A 215 1.27 -11.73 11.57
N ILE A 216 0.84 -11.70 10.30
CA ILE A 216 0.52 -12.91 9.54
C ILE A 216 1.79 -13.74 9.24
N ALA A 217 2.88 -13.11 8.79
CA ALA A 217 4.06 -13.85 8.33
C ALA A 217 4.76 -14.66 9.43
N PRO A 218 4.94 -14.16 10.67
CA PRO A 218 5.47 -15.00 11.75
C PRO A 218 4.55 -16.17 12.10
N ALA A 219 3.24 -15.95 12.14
CA ALA A 219 2.26 -17.01 12.40
C ALA A 219 2.30 -18.09 11.30
N GLU A 220 2.33 -17.67 10.04
CA GLU A 220 2.48 -18.54 8.87
C GLU A 220 3.77 -19.36 8.94
N THR A 221 4.89 -18.70 9.27
CA THR A 221 6.20 -19.37 9.43
C THR A 221 6.15 -20.44 10.51
N MET A 222 5.54 -20.16 11.67
CA MET A 222 5.39 -21.16 12.74
C MET A 222 4.57 -22.37 12.29
N ILE A 223 3.49 -22.16 11.54
CA ILE A 223 2.64 -23.25 11.02
C ILE A 223 3.43 -24.09 10.01
N ILE A 224 4.15 -23.47 9.08
CA ILE A 224 4.98 -24.18 8.09
C ILE A 224 6.06 -25.01 8.79
N VAL A 225 6.76 -24.44 9.77
CA VAL A 225 7.78 -25.15 10.55
C VAL A 225 7.18 -26.35 11.25
N TYR A 226 6.01 -26.21 11.87
CA TYR A 226 5.31 -27.31 12.52
C TYR A 226 4.96 -28.44 11.55
N LEU A 227 4.38 -28.10 10.38
CA LEU A 227 4.04 -29.08 9.35
C LEU A 227 5.28 -29.80 8.79
N MET A 228 6.37 -29.07 8.58
CA MET A 228 7.62 -29.63 8.09
C MET A 228 8.33 -30.48 9.14
N TRP A 229 8.29 -30.10 10.42
CA TRP A 229 8.84 -30.88 11.52
C TRP A 229 8.26 -32.29 11.53
N GLY A 230 6.95 -32.44 11.28
CA GLY A 230 6.31 -33.75 11.19
C GLY A 230 6.80 -34.63 10.03
N LYS A 231 7.44 -34.06 9.00
CA LYS A 231 7.94 -34.79 7.82
C LYS A 231 9.44 -35.04 7.84
N ILE A 232 10.23 -34.06 8.28
CA ILE A 232 11.70 -34.09 8.20
C ILE A 232 12.40 -33.75 9.52
N GLY A 233 11.66 -33.57 10.61
CA GLY A 233 12.20 -33.33 11.96
C GLY A 233 13.05 -32.06 12.06
N ILE A 234 14.18 -32.18 12.76
CA ILE A 234 15.10 -31.08 13.08
C ILE A 234 15.63 -30.35 11.85
N SER A 235 15.73 -31.04 10.71
CA SER A 235 16.18 -30.45 9.44
C SER A 235 15.30 -29.29 8.99
N ALA A 236 14.00 -29.29 9.32
CA ALA A 236 13.10 -28.17 9.02
C ALA A 236 13.53 -26.89 9.74
N VAL A 237 13.85 -26.99 11.04
CA VAL A 237 14.24 -25.85 11.87
C VAL A 237 15.58 -25.28 11.42
N ILE A 238 16.55 -26.15 11.09
CA ILE A 238 17.84 -25.71 10.56
C ILE A 238 17.66 -24.89 9.28
N GLY A 239 16.79 -25.35 8.36
CA GLY A 239 16.47 -24.61 7.14
C GLY A 239 15.86 -23.24 7.40
N VAL A 240 14.87 -23.15 8.30
CA VAL A 240 14.23 -21.88 8.66
C VAL A 240 15.20 -20.93 9.35
N VAL A 241 16.04 -21.41 10.26
CA VAL A 241 17.11 -20.60 10.87
C VAL A 241 18.04 -20.05 9.79
N GLY A 242 18.41 -20.86 8.80
CA GLY A 242 19.20 -20.42 7.64
C GLY A 242 18.54 -19.28 6.86
N ILE A 243 17.23 -19.36 6.60
CA ILE A 243 16.46 -18.29 5.94
C ILE A 243 16.39 -17.04 6.82
N LEU A 244 16.13 -17.18 8.13
CA LEU A 244 16.05 -16.05 9.06
C LEU A 244 17.40 -15.33 9.22
N LEU A 245 18.53 -16.02 9.09
CA LEU A 245 19.86 -15.40 9.06
C LEU A 245 20.08 -14.47 7.87
N VAL A 246 19.28 -14.58 6.80
CA VAL A 246 19.32 -13.63 5.67
C VAL A 246 18.79 -12.25 6.10
N ILE A 247 17.89 -12.17 7.08
CA ILE A 247 17.31 -10.90 7.56
C ILE A 247 18.37 -9.92 8.09
N PRO A 248 19.26 -10.28 9.04
CA PRO A 248 20.30 -9.37 9.51
C PRO A 248 21.29 -8.99 8.40
N VAL A 249 21.59 -9.90 7.46
CA VAL A 249 22.43 -9.59 6.29
C VAL A 249 21.76 -8.53 5.41
N GLN A 250 20.46 -8.69 5.11
CA GLN A 250 19.67 -7.69 4.39
C GLN A 250 19.60 -6.35 5.14
N ALA A 251 19.47 -6.37 6.47
CA ALA A 251 19.51 -5.15 7.30
C ALA A 251 20.88 -4.44 7.23
N GLY A 252 21.98 -5.20 7.24
CA GLY A 252 23.33 -4.69 7.03
C GLY A 252 23.47 -4.01 5.67
N PHE A 253 23.04 -4.67 4.59
CA PHE A 253 22.99 -4.07 3.26
C PHE A 253 22.08 -2.83 3.20
N GLY A 254 20.93 -2.87 3.87
CA GLY A 254 20.01 -1.72 3.97
C GLY A 254 20.67 -0.50 4.62
N LYS A 255 21.44 -0.69 5.68
CA LYS A 255 22.20 0.38 6.34
C LYS A 255 23.30 0.93 5.42
N MET A 256 24.00 0.06 4.70
CA MET A 256 25.01 0.46 3.73
C MET A 256 24.39 1.31 2.60
N ILE A 257 23.30 0.83 2.00
CA ILE A 257 22.55 1.54 0.95
C ILE A 257 22.08 2.90 1.47
N SER A 258 21.53 2.98 2.68
CA SER A 258 21.09 4.23 3.28
C SER A 258 22.25 5.24 3.44
N THR A 259 23.41 4.77 3.90
CA THR A 259 24.62 5.60 4.05
C THR A 259 25.12 6.11 2.71
N LEU A 260 25.20 5.23 1.70
CA LEU A 260 25.61 5.61 0.34
C LEU A 260 24.62 6.61 -0.27
N ARG A 261 23.31 6.37 -0.09
CA ARG A 261 22.26 7.28 -0.57
C ARG A 261 22.38 8.68 0.04
N MET A 262 22.70 8.78 1.33
CA MET A 262 22.96 10.07 2.00
C MET A 262 24.18 10.79 1.43
N ARG A 263 25.29 10.06 1.18
CA ARG A 263 26.50 10.64 0.57
C ARG A 263 26.23 11.14 -0.84
N THR A 264 25.52 10.36 -1.65
CA THR A 264 25.13 10.73 -3.01
C THR A 264 24.20 11.94 -3.00
N ALA A 265 23.20 11.97 -2.11
CA ALA A 265 22.31 13.12 -1.97
C ALA A 265 23.08 14.42 -1.71
N ARG A 266 24.02 14.42 -0.74
CA ARG A 266 24.83 15.61 -0.42
C ARG A 266 25.65 16.11 -1.61
N ARG A 267 26.29 15.21 -2.37
CA ARG A 267 27.07 15.56 -3.57
C ARG A 267 26.19 16.11 -4.68
N THR A 268 25.03 15.48 -4.88
CA THR A 268 24.04 15.95 -5.87
C THR A 268 23.52 17.33 -5.50
N ASP A 269 23.26 17.60 -4.22
CA ASP A 269 22.81 18.92 -3.74
C ASP A 269 23.87 20.01 -3.97
N GLU A 270 25.16 19.72 -3.67
CA GLU A 270 26.28 20.63 -3.97
C GLU A 270 26.37 20.95 -5.47
N ARG A 271 26.25 19.93 -6.33
CA ARG A 271 26.24 20.11 -7.79
C ARG A 271 25.06 20.95 -8.25
N ILE A 272 23.85 20.68 -7.77
CA ILE A 272 22.65 21.44 -8.15
C ILE A 272 22.79 22.90 -7.72
N ARG A 273 23.30 23.15 -6.50
CA ARG A 273 23.56 24.51 -6.03
C ARG A 273 24.54 25.26 -6.94
N PHE A 274 25.68 24.64 -7.26
CA PHE A 274 26.69 25.24 -8.12
C PHE A 274 26.17 25.50 -9.55
N MET A 275 25.43 24.54 -10.13
CA MET A 275 24.79 24.73 -11.43
C MET A 275 23.78 25.89 -11.40
N ASN A 276 23.03 26.06 -10.31
CA ASN A 276 22.10 27.18 -10.17
C ASN A 276 22.84 28.53 -10.11
N GLU A 277 23.95 28.60 -9.38
CA GLU A 277 24.82 29.78 -9.35
C GLU A 277 25.37 30.13 -10.75
N ILE A 278 25.81 29.13 -11.52
CA ILE A 278 26.25 29.31 -12.92
C ILE A 278 25.12 29.85 -13.80
N ILE A 279 23.92 29.27 -13.70
CA ILE A 279 22.77 29.68 -14.53
C ILE A 279 22.38 31.13 -14.22
N VAL A 280 22.33 31.49 -12.94
CA VAL A 280 22.04 32.88 -12.51
C VAL A 280 23.16 33.82 -12.98
N GLY A 281 24.43 33.38 -12.94
CA GLY A 281 25.59 34.15 -13.37
C GLY A 281 25.95 34.04 -14.86
N ILE A 282 25.11 33.45 -15.71
CA ILE A 282 25.51 33.01 -17.05
C ILE A 282 25.97 34.16 -17.96
N GLN A 283 25.36 35.34 -17.81
CA GLN A 283 25.73 36.52 -18.59
C GLN A 283 27.17 36.97 -18.27
N VAL A 284 27.55 37.01 -17.00
CA VAL A 284 28.91 37.37 -16.57
C VAL A 284 29.90 36.33 -17.07
N ILE A 285 29.60 35.04 -16.89
CA ILE A 285 30.43 33.93 -17.37
C ILE A 285 30.69 34.04 -18.88
N LYS A 286 29.65 34.37 -19.67
CA LYS A 286 29.76 34.58 -21.12
C LYS A 286 30.54 35.85 -21.49
N MET A 287 30.36 36.96 -20.77
CA MET A 287 31.11 38.20 -21.00
C MET A 287 32.62 38.02 -20.78
N TYR A 288 33.00 37.21 -19.78
CA TYR A 288 34.41 36.95 -19.44
C TYR A 288 34.97 35.66 -20.05
N ALA A 289 34.19 34.91 -20.84
CA ALA A 289 34.56 33.63 -21.43
C ALA A 289 35.05 32.57 -20.41
N TRP A 290 34.48 32.54 -19.20
CA TRP A 290 34.82 31.61 -18.10
C TRP A 290 34.12 30.24 -18.20
N GLU A 291 33.80 29.82 -19.41
CA GLU A 291 33.01 28.61 -19.67
C GLU A 291 33.84 27.32 -19.72
N LYS A 292 35.17 27.42 -19.61
CA LYS A 292 36.11 26.29 -19.59
C LYS A 292 36.56 25.94 -18.19
#